data_AF-A0A970LN92-F1
#
_entry.id   AF-A0A970LN92-F1
#
_cell.length_a   1.000
_cell.length_b   1.000
_cell.length_c   1.000
_cell.angle_alpha   90.00
_cell.angle_beta   90.00
_cell.angle_gamma   90.00
#
_symmetry.space_group_name_H-M   'P 1'
#
loop_
_entity.id
_entity.type
_entity.pdbx_description
1 polymer ?
#
loop_
_entity_poly.entity_id
_entity_poly.type
_entity_poly.pdbx_seq_one_letter_code
_entity_poly.pdbx_strand_id
1 'polypeptide(L)'
;MNWEKQYQYFDRINFDQVELFATPRETQKVLNTYNHALELLKSGKQAKATSMLKTVADDFPMFSYSSHLYAILLAAKGDFKEANEYFKRVALLDVDDIQAKLLERQLKVIEHEIKLLDQEEDQQKKRKHAYESVKKEISITDILEKAPRKKHLPGATKDEIAEINRQLGNEDTVDLEAEYELEERKANLKFMAVVLAIATITFLIFYFVIRPAILNSFSGSNQAQNRLEWLEQEIDSRAKQGQEEVNKLLEDYNSYNFSDSQETSGE
;
A
#
# COMPACT_ATOMS: atom_id res chain seq x y z
N MET A 1 -2.34 0.64 -3.27
CA MET A 1 -1.43 0.14 -4.32
C MET A 1 -0.17 -0.42 -3.66
N ASN A 2 0.41 -1.54 -4.11
CA ASN A 2 1.65 -2.05 -3.50
C ASN A 2 2.86 -1.42 -4.20
N TRP A 3 3.35 -0.31 -3.64
CA TRP A 3 4.49 0.46 -4.17
C TRP A 3 5.79 -0.34 -4.15
N GLU A 4 6.00 -1.20 -3.16
CA GLU A 4 7.20 -2.05 -3.05
C GLU A 4 7.30 -3.08 -4.18
N LYS A 5 6.18 -3.49 -4.77
CA LYS A 5 6.24 -4.42 -5.91
C LYS A 5 6.47 -3.69 -7.24
N GLN A 6 6.29 -2.37 -7.30
CA GLN A 6 6.33 -1.65 -8.57
C GLN A 6 7.74 -1.50 -9.15
N TYR A 7 8.79 -1.45 -8.32
CA TYR A 7 10.15 -1.39 -8.85
C TYR A 7 10.56 -2.68 -9.59
N GLN A 8 9.83 -3.79 -9.41
CA GLN A 8 10.12 -5.06 -10.08
C GLN A 8 9.85 -5.01 -11.58
N TYR A 9 8.97 -4.10 -12.03
CA TYR A 9 8.65 -3.88 -13.44
C TYR A 9 9.67 -3.00 -14.16
N PHE A 10 10.69 -2.49 -13.44
CA PHE A 10 11.78 -1.74 -14.06
C PHE A 10 12.89 -2.69 -14.49
N ASP A 11 13.16 -2.64 -15.78
CA ASP A 11 14.21 -3.40 -16.42
C ASP A 11 15.47 -2.56 -16.62
N ARG A 12 16.56 -3.27 -16.91
CA ARG A 12 17.81 -2.60 -17.28
C ARG A 12 17.63 -1.91 -18.60
N ILE A 13 18.25 -0.74 -18.71
CA ILE A 13 18.12 0.10 -19.89
C ILE A 13 19.47 0.19 -20.57
N ASN A 14 19.45 0.03 -21.89
CA ASN A 14 20.60 0.18 -22.75
C ASN A 14 20.68 1.59 -23.33
N PHE A 15 21.86 1.97 -23.81
CA PHE A 15 22.11 3.30 -24.38
C PHE A 15 21.16 3.64 -25.53
N ASP A 16 20.83 2.65 -26.36
CA ASP A 16 20.00 2.83 -27.57
C ASP A 16 18.50 3.05 -27.26
N GLN A 17 18.09 2.83 -26.02
CA GLN A 17 16.69 2.92 -25.58
C GLN A 17 16.35 4.26 -24.93
N VAL A 18 17.34 5.15 -24.77
CA VAL A 18 17.15 6.42 -24.08
C VAL A 18 17.54 7.57 -24.99
N GLU A 19 16.67 8.57 -25.04
CA GLU A 19 16.96 9.81 -25.73
C GLU A 19 18.20 10.49 -25.11
N LEU A 20 19.00 11.15 -25.94
CA LEU A 20 20.24 11.76 -25.50
C LEU A 20 19.94 12.99 -24.60
N PHE A 21 20.05 12.83 -23.29
CA PHE A 21 19.84 13.91 -22.31
C PHE A 21 21.14 14.57 -21.82
N ALA A 22 22.30 13.98 -22.13
CA ALA A 22 23.63 14.44 -21.76
C ALA A 22 24.67 14.01 -22.81
N THR A 23 25.95 14.30 -22.57
CA THR A 23 27.00 13.78 -23.45
C THR A 23 27.00 12.25 -23.43
N PRO A 24 27.36 11.55 -24.53
CA PRO A 24 27.31 10.08 -24.58
C PRO A 24 28.06 9.40 -23.43
N ARG A 25 29.19 9.99 -23.01
CA ARG A 25 29.99 9.49 -21.89
C ARG A 25 29.26 9.62 -20.54
N GLU A 26 28.56 10.73 -20.33
CA GLU A 26 27.77 10.98 -19.12
C GLU A 26 26.51 10.11 -19.10
N THR A 27 25.79 10.04 -20.23
CA THR A 27 24.63 9.16 -20.39
C THR A 27 25.00 7.72 -20.05
N GLN A 28 26.12 7.19 -20.56
CA GLN A 28 26.57 5.84 -20.22
C GLN A 28 26.85 5.67 -18.72
N LYS A 29 27.49 6.68 -18.09
CA LYS A 29 27.77 6.66 -16.64
C LYS A 29 26.47 6.66 -15.83
N VAL A 30 25.49 7.47 -16.23
CA VAL A 30 24.17 7.55 -15.61
C VAL A 30 23.43 6.23 -15.74
N LEU A 31 23.39 5.63 -16.94
CA LEU A 31 22.77 4.33 -17.18
C LEU A 31 23.41 3.22 -16.35
N ASN A 32 24.74 3.19 -16.26
CA ASN A 32 25.44 2.23 -15.41
C ASN A 32 25.08 2.42 -13.92
N THR A 33 24.97 3.68 -13.47
CA THR A 33 24.58 4.02 -12.09
C THR A 33 23.14 3.58 -11.80
N TYR A 34 22.23 3.85 -12.72
CA TYR A 34 20.83 3.43 -12.65
C TYR A 34 20.68 1.90 -12.63
N ASN A 35 21.32 1.21 -13.58
CA ASN A 35 21.29 -0.26 -13.66
C ASN A 35 21.89 -0.91 -12.39
N HIS A 36 22.97 -0.33 -11.85
CA HIS A 36 23.53 -0.79 -10.58
C HIS A 36 22.57 -0.54 -9.40
N ALA A 37 21.86 0.60 -9.37
CA ALA A 37 20.85 0.86 -8.36
C ALA A 37 19.70 -0.15 -8.43
N LEU A 38 19.25 -0.54 -9.63
CA LEU A 38 18.26 -1.60 -9.83
C LEU A 38 18.74 -2.95 -9.27
N GLU A 39 19.99 -3.34 -9.50
CA GLU A 39 20.57 -4.55 -8.90
C GLU A 39 20.60 -4.47 -7.36
N LEU A 40 20.91 -3.30 -6.80
CA LEU A 40 20.89 -3.08 -5.37
C LEU A 40 19.47 -3.18 -4.79
N LEU A 41 18.45 -2.69 -5.50
CA LEU A 41 17.04 -2.89 -5.11
C LEU A 41 16.67 -4.38 -5.10
N LYS A 42 17.00 -5.11 -6.17
CA LYS A 42 16.71 -6.55 -6.30
C LYS A 42 17.46 -7.40 -5.27
N SER A 43 18.61 -6.93 -4.78
CA SER A 43 19.40 -7.59 -3.71
C SER A 43 19.03 -7.13 -2.28
N GLY A 44 17.98 -6.33 -2.12
CA GLY A 44 17.50 -5.88 -0.81
C GLY A 44 18.30 -4.72 -0.19
N LYS A 45 19.27 -4.14 -0.89
CA LYS A 45 20.08 -2.99 -0.44
C LYS A 45 19.40 -1.66 -0.77
N GLN A 46 18.16 -1.50 -0.33
CA GLN A 46 17.27 -0.41 -0.73
C GLN A 46 17.83 0.98 -0.41
N ALA A 47 18.37 1.21 0.79
CA ALA A 47 18.87 2.53 1.19
C ALA A 47 19.98 3.06 0.26
N LYS A 48 20.94 2.19 -0.11
CA LYS A 48 22.03 2.55 -1.02
C LYS A 48 21.49 2.83 -2.42
N ALA A 49 20.57 2.01 -2.91
CA ALA A 49 19.94 2.21 -4.21
C ALA A 49 19.16 3.53 -4.26
N THR A 50 18.36 3.84 -3.23
CA THR A 50 17.61 5.08 -3.14
C THR A 50 18.52 6.29 -3.19
N SER A 51 19.66 6.27 -2.49
CA SER A 51 20.63 7.37 -2.54
C SER A 51 21.20 7.57 -3.95
N MET A 52 21.54 6.49 -4.65
CA MET A 52 22.08 6.58 -6.01
C MET A 52 21.04 7.12 -7.00
N LEU A 53 19.80 6.64 -6.90
CA LEU A 53 18.69 7.09 -7.75
C LEU A 53 18.33 8.56 -7.49
N LYS A 54 18.39 9.01 -6.24
CA LYS A 54 18.21 10.42 -5.88
C LYS A 54 19.24 11.30 -6.59
N THR A 55 20.52 10.96 -6.46
CA THR A 55 21.60 11.73 -7.12
C THR A 55 21.38 11.81 -8.62
N VAL A 56 21.05 10.68 -9.27
CA VAL A 56 20.79 10.67 -10.71
C VAL A 56 19.55 11.49 -11.08
N ALA A 57 18.46 11.37 -10.33
CA ALA A 57 17.22 12.12 -10.59
C ALA A 57 17.39 13.64 -10.40
N ASP A 58 18.22 14.05 -9.43
CA ASP A 58 18.49 15.46 -9.15
C ASP A 58 19.48 16.06 -10.17
N ASP A 59 20.56 15.34 -10.50
CA ASP A 59 21.60 15.82 -11.43
C ASP A 59 21.16 15.76 -12.90
N PHE A 60 20.30 14.80 -13.25
CA PHE A 60 19.83 14.56 -14.62
C PHE A 60 18.29 14.50 -14.68
N PRO A 61 17.60 15.65 -14.51
CA PRO A 61 16.14 15.69 -14.42
C PRO A 61 15.43 15.23 -15.71
N MET A 62 16.10 15.31 -16.87
CA MET A 62 15.58 14.82 -18.15
C MET A 62 15.60 13.29 -18.28
N PHE A 63 16.30 12.58 -17.38
CA PHE A 63 16.30 11.12 -17.35
C PHE A 63 15.09 10.60 -16.57
N SER A 64 13.97 10.43 -17.29
CA SER A 64 12.65 10.05 -16.75
C SER A 64 12.69 8.80 -15.87
N TYR A 65 13.40 7.76 -16.28
CA TYR A 65 13.45 6.47 -15.59
C TYR A 65 13.96 6.54 -14.15
N SER A 66 14.99 7.36 -13.88
CA SER A 66 15.50 7.50 -12.51
C SER A 66 14.54 8.28 -11.63
N SER A 67 13.98 9.37 -12.15
CA SER A 67 12.98 10.18 -11.45
C SER A 67 11.72 9.37 -11.14
N HIS A 68 11.25 8.55 -12.08
CA HIS A 68 10.09 7.69 -11.92
C HIS A 68 10.32 6.63 -10.84
N LEU A 69 11.45 5.92 -10.93
CA LEU A 69 11.79 4.89 -9.96
C LEU A 69 12.02 5.47 -8.55
N TYR A 70 12.66 6.64 -8.45
CA TYR A 70 12.85 7.34 -7.19
C TYR A 70 11.51 7.76 -6.56
N ALA A 71 10.57 8.28 -7.36
CA ALA A 71 9.23 8.64 -6.92
C ALA A 71 8.46 7.43 -6.34
N ILE A 72 8.57 6.27 -6.98
CA ILE A 72 7.97 5.01 -6.47
C ILE A 72 8.58 4.62 -5.12
N LEU A 73 9.90 4.77 -4.95
CA LEU A 73 10.57 4.47 -3.69
C LEU A 73 10.18 5.43 -2.57
N LEU A 74 9.94 6.71 -2.88
CA LEU A 74 9.41 7.69 -1.93
C LEU A 74 7.96 7.34 -1.53
N ALA A 75 7.12 7.00 -2.50
CA ALA A 75 5.75 6.56 -2.24
C ALA A 75 5.72 5.28 -1.38
N ALA A 76 6.66 4.35 -1.57
CA ALA A 76 6.80 3.17 -0.72
C ALA A 76 7.18 3.49 0.73
N LYS A 77 7.87 4.61 0.98
CA LYS A 77 8.22 5.08 2.32
C LYS A 77 7.11 5.91 3.00
N GLY A 78 6.05 6.26 2.27
CA GLY A 78 4.98 7.14 2.73
C GLY A 78 5.22 8.63 2.47
N ASP A 79 6.32 8.99 1.80
CA ASP A 79 6.65 10.37 1.46
C ASP A 79 5.91 10.83 0.18
N PHE A 80 4.57 10.80 0.22
CA PHE A 80 3.72 11.01 -0.95
C PHE A 80 3.85 12.42 -1.53
N LYS A 81 4.09 13.44 -0.70
CA LYS A 81 4.25 14.83 -1.13
C LYS A 81 5.46 15.00 -2.04
N GLU A 82 6.61 14.47 -1.62
CA GLU A 82 7.84 14.51 -2.42
C GLU A 82 7.72 13.60 -3.66
N ALA A 83 7.16 12.40 -3.50
CA ALA A 83 6.91 11.50 -4.61
C ALA A 83 6.11 12.17 -5.73
N ASN A 84 5.04 12.90 -5.38
CA ASN A 84 4.20 13.61 -6.34
C ASN A 84 4.98 14.61 -7.19
N GLU A 85 5.93 15.34 -6.60
CA GLU A 85 6.75 16.31 -7.34
C GLU A 85 7.63 15.62 -8.39
N TYR A 86 8.23 14.47 -8.06
CA TYR A 86 8.99 13.70 -9.04
C TYR A 86 8.08 13.07 -10.11
N PHE A 87 6.90 12.55 -9.76
CA PHE A 87 5.96 12.04 -10.76
C PHE A 87 5.46 13.13 -11.72
N LYS A 88 5.19 14.35 -11.23
CA LYS A 88 4.86 15.50 -12.08
C LYS A 88 6.01 15.85 -13.03
N ARG A 89 7.26 15.83 -12.56
CA ARG A 89 8.42 16.05 -13.43
C ARG A 89 8.48 15.02 -14.56
N VAL A 90 8.28 13.74 -14.24
CA VAL A 90 8.24 12.67 -15.24
C VAL A 90 7.09 12.90 -16.23
N ALA A 91 5.93 13.38 -15.78
CA ALA A 91 4.78 13.67 -16.64
C ALA A 91 5.02 14.84 -17.62
N LEU A 92 6.03 15.68 -17.38
CA LEU A 92 6.43 16.76 -18.30
C LEU A 92 7.43 16.29 -19.37
N LEU A 93 7.99 15.09 -19.23
CA LEU A 93 8.91 14.51 -20.19
C LEU A 93 8.14 13.73 -21.25
N ASP A 94 8.77 13.49 -22.41
CA ASP A 94 8.19 12.64 -23.44
C ASP A 94 8.25 11.18 -22.96
N VAL A 95 7.10 10.66 -22.55
CA VAL A 95 6.92 9.27 -22.08
C VAL A 95 5.93 8.57 -23.01
N ASP A 96 6.19 7.28 -23.26
CA ASP A 96 5.32 6.48 -24.12
C ASP A 96 3.88 6.39 -23.55
N ASP A 97 2.91 6.12 -24.42
CA ASP A 97 1.48 6.11 -24.05
C ASP A 97 1.14 5.09 -22.95
N ILE A 98 1.90 4.00 -22.84
CA ILE A 98 1.73 2.98 -21.80
C ILE A 98 2.23 3.52 -20.45
N GLN A 99 3.42 4.11 -20.43
CA GLN A 99 4.03 4.75 -19.27
C GLN A 99 3.21 5.96 -18.81
N ALA A 100 2.70 6.76 -19.73
CA ALA A 100 1.84 7.90 -19.43
C ALA A 100 0.55 7.46 -18.71
N LYS A 101 -0.13 6.41 -19.20
CA LYS A 101 -1.33 5.84 -18.54
C LYS A 101 -1.02 5.27 -17.16
N LEU A 102 0.11 4.58 -17.02
CA LEU A 102 0.55 4.06 -15.73
C LEU A 102 0.84 5.21 -14.74
N LEU A 103 1.54 6.24 -15.21
CA LEU A 103 1.89 7.43 -14.44
C LEU A 103 0.66 8.20 -13.99
N GLU A 104 -0.34 8.37 -14.86
CA GLU A 104 -1.61 9.02 -14.51
C GLU A 104 -2.33 8.26 -13.39
N ARG A 105 -2.35 6.92 -13.47
CA ARG A 105 -2.91 6.09 -12.39
C ARG A 105 -2.13 6.24 -11.09
N GLN A 106 -0.80 6.29 -11.14
CA GLN A 106 0.05 6.49 -9.96
C GLN A 106 -0.17 7.86 -9.33
N LEU A 107 -0.23 8.93 -10.13
CA LEU A 107 -0.51 10.29 -9.69
C LEU A 107 -1.87 10.39 -9.00
N LYS A 108 -2.93 9.83 -9.58
CA LYS A 108 -4.27 9.80 -8.97
C LYS A 108 -4.28 9.15 -7.59
N VAL A 109 -3.57 8.03 -7.43
CA VAL A 109 -3.45 7.36 -6.13
C VAL A 109 -2.69 8.25 -5.15
N ILE A 110 -1.58 8.86 -5.56
CA ILE A 110 -0.77 9.71 -4.68
C ILE A 110 -1.52 10.96 -4.26
N GLU A 111 -2.22 11.62 -5.17
CA GLU A 111 -3.07 12.77 -4.83
C GLU A 111 -4.14 12.41 -3.80
N HIS A 112 -4.72 11.22 -3.90
CA HIS A 112 -5.67 10.73 -2.91
C HIS A 112 -5.00 10.52 -1.54
N GLU A 113 -3.83 9.87 -1.50
CA GLU A 113 -3.08 9.66 -0.24
C GLU A 113 -2.66 10.98 0.41
N ILE A 114 -2.22 11.96 -0.40
CA ILE A 114 -1.88 13.31 0.11
C ILE A 114 -3.11 13.98 0.74
N LYS A 115 -4.28 13.92 0.08
CA LYS A 115 -5.51 14.49 0.62
C LYS A 115 -5.92 13.85 1.94
N LEU A 116 -5.74 12.54 2.08
CA LEU A 116 -6.01 11.84 3.35
C LEU A 116 -5.06 12.34 4.45
N LEU A 117 -3.76 12.43 4.18
CA LEU A 117 -2.79 12.94 5.15
C LEU A 117 -3.07 14.38 5.56
N ASP A 118 -3.40 15.25 4.61
CA ASP A 118 -3.73 16.65 4.91
C ASP A 118 -5.01 16.77 5.75
N GLN A 119 -6.01 15.92 5.48
CA GLN A 119 -7.23 15.86 6.32
C GLN A 119 -6.93 15.41 7.75
N GLU A 120 -6.07 14.41 7.93
CA GLU A 120 -5.65 13.95 9.26
C GLU A 120 -4.88 15.04 10.02
N GLU A 121 -3.93 15.71 9.37
CA GLU A 121 -3.20 16.84 9.96
C GLU A 121 -4.14 17.95 10.42
N ASP A 122 -5.14 18.30 9.60
CA ASP A 122 -6.10 19.34 9.91
C ASP A 122 -7.04 18.93 11.07
N GLN A 123 -7.46 17.68 11.13
CA GLN A 123 -8.20 17.16 12.27
C GLN A 123 -7.37 17.20 13.55
N GLN A 124 -6.09 16.85 13.49
CA GLN A 124 -5.19 16.93 14.63
C GLN A 124 -4.98 18.38 15.09
N LYS A 125 -4.80 19.33 14.16
CA LYS A 125 -4.70 20.76 14.49
C LYS A 125 -5.97 21.25 15.17
N LYS A 126 -7.16 20.89 14.66
CA LYS A 126 -8.44 21.22 15.29
C LYS A 126 -8.56 20.65 16.71
N ARG A 127 -8.15 19.39 16.93
CA ARG A 127 -8.14 18.77 18.27
C ARG A 127 -7.18 19.47 19.23
N LYS A 128 -5.98 19.84 18.76
CA LYS A 128 -5.00 20.59 19.57
C LYS A 128 -5.54 21.98 19.93
N HIS A 129 -6.12 22.70 18.98
CA HIS A 129 -6.74 24.00 19.25
C HIS A 129 -7.93 23.91 20.21
N ALA A 130 -8.77 22.89 20.09
CA ALA A 130 -9.88 22.66 21.02
C ALA A 130 -9.36 22.33 22.44
N TYR A 131 -8.29 21.53 22.56
CA TYR A 131 -7.65 21.27 23.85
C TYR A 131 -7.04 22.54 24.46
N GLU A 132 -6.38 23.37 23.65
CA GLU A 132 -5.82 24.65 24.09
C GLU A 132 -6.89 25.66 24.50
N SER A 133 -8.03 25.72 23.80
CA SER A 133 -9.15 26.59 24.19
C SER A 133 -9.77 26.12 25.49
N VAL A 134 -9.99 24.81 25.67
CA VAL A 134 -10.49 24.25 26.94
C VAL A 134 -9.49 24.45 28.08
N LYS A 135 -8.19 24.31 27.85
CA LYS A 135 -7.15 24.61 28.86
C LYS A 135 -7.12 26.10 29.26
N LYS A 136 -7.40 27.01 28.32
CA LYS A 136 -7.54 28.44 28.60
C LYS A 136 -8.80 28.74 29.40
N GLU A 137 -9.92 28.08 29.10
CA GLU A 137 -11.17 28.20 29.87
C GLU A 137 -11.04 27.62 31.29
N ILE A 138 -10.29 26.52 31.45
CA ILE A 138 -9.94 25.93 32.76
C ILE A 138 -8.68 26.61 33.35
N SER A 139 -8.27 27.80 32.88
CA SER A 139 -7.30 28.61 33.62
C SER A 139 -7.95 29.04 34.94
N ILE A 140 -7.72 28.24 35.98
CA ILE A 140 -8.15 28.37 37.38
C ILE A 140 -7.51 29.61 38.05
N THR A 141 -7.27 30.68 37.30
CA THR A 141 -6.81 31.97 37.81
C THR A 141 -7.97 32.84 38.28
N ASP A 142 -9.20 32.59 37.81
CA ASP A 142 -10.40 33.32 38.26
C ASP A 142 -11.28 32.54 39.26
N ILE A 143 -11.08 31.22 39.43
CA ILE A 143 -11.80 30.43 40.45
C ILE A 143 -11.02 30.35 41.78
N LEU A 144 -9.72 30.69 41.77
CA LEU A 144 -8.97 30.93 43.01
C LEU A 144 -9.12 32.38 43.44
N GLU A 145 -10.34 32.75 43.82
CA GLU A 145 -10.64 33.98 44.53
C GLU A 145 -9.87 33.96 45.87
N LYS A 146 -8.66 34.53 45.83
CA LYS A 146 -7.89 35.15 46.92
C LYS A 146 -8.30 34.76 48.34
N ALA A 147 -8.06 33.51 48.74
CA ALA A 147 -8.04 33.17 50.16
C ALA A 147 -6.94 34.02 50.84
N PRO A 148 -7.25 34.71 51.96
CA PRO A 148 -6.26 35.54 52.65
C PRO A 148 -5.08 34.68 53.06
N ARG A 149 -3.87 35.11 52.69
CA ARG A 149 -2.59 34.48 53.06
C ARG A 149 -2.53 34.30 54.57
N LYS A 150 -2.95 33.14 55.08
CA LYS A 150 -2.72 32.72 56.46
C LYS A 150 -1.27 32.30 56.57
N LYS A 151 -0.63 32.82 57.62
CA LYS A 151 0.73 32.50 58.07
C LYS A 151 0.98 30.99 57.98
N HIS A 152 2.19 30.65 57.52
CA HIS A 152 2.75 29.31 57.53
C HIS A 152 2.57 28.69 58.93
N LEU A 153 1.60 27.80 59.07
CA LEU A 153 1.50 26.89 60.20
C LEU A 153 2.43 25.70 59.90
N PRO A 154 3.18 25.19 60.89
CA PRO A 154 3.95 23.96 60.74
C PRO A 154 2.99 22.82 60.36
N GLY A 155 3.39 21.99 59.38
CA GLY A 155 2.55 20.94 58.83
C GLY A 155 2.03 20.00 59.93
N ALA A 156 0.76 19.60 59.79
CA ALA A 156 0.12 18.62 60.65
C ALA A 156 1.00 17.37 60.75
N THR A 157 1.25 16.96 61.99
CA THR A 157 2.03 15.75 62.30
C THR A 157 1.35 14.52 61.69
N LYS A 158 2.14 13.53 61.27
CA LYS A 158 1.62 12.30 60.62
C LYS A 158 0.49 11.63 61.38
N ASP A 159 0.48 11.78 62.70
CA ASP A 159 -0.55 11.22 63.59
C ASP A 159 -1.89 11.97 63.48
N GLU A 160 -1.89 13.28 63.26
CA GLU A 160 -3.12 14.05 63.02
C GLU A 160 -3.72 13.72 61.65
N ILE A 161 -2.87 13.45 60.65
CA ILE A 161 -3.32 13.03 59.31
C ILE A 161 -3.96 11.62 59.37
N ALA A 162 -3.42 10.73 60.20
CA ALA A 162 -3.99 9.40 60.42
C ALA A 162 -5.35 9.46 61.13
N GLU A 163 -5.50 10.32 62.15
CA GLU A 163 -6.77 10.49 62.87
C GLU A 163 -7.86 11.13 61.99
N ILE A 164 -7.48 12.06 61.11
CA ILE A 164 -8.40 12.67 60.12
C ILE A 164 -8.87 11.62 59.08
N ASN A 165 -7.97 10.77 58.59
CA ASN A 165 -8.34 9.69 57.67
C ASN A 165 -9.28 8.65 58.32
N ARG A 166 -9.08 8.38 59.61
CA ARG A 166 -9.94 7.50 60.41
C ARG A 166 -11.34 8.09 60.64
N GLN A 167 -11.43 9.41 60.85
CA GLN A 167 -12.72 10.11 60.94
C GLN A 167 -13.47 10.24 59.61
N LEU A 168 -12.75 10.23 58.47
CA LEU A 168 -13.33 10.30 57.12
C LEU A 168 -13.82 8.96 56.57
N GLY A 169 -13.63 7.85 57.29
CA GLY A 169 -14.12 6.53 56.88
C GLY A 169 -13.36 5.93 55.68
N ASN A 170 -12.17 6.43 55.37
CA ASN A 170 -11.31 5.93 54.27
C ASN A 170 -10.38 4.78 54.73
N GLU A 171 -10.78 3.99 55.72
CA GLU A 171 -10.01 2.81 56.17
C GLU A 171 -10.24 1.57 55.28
N ASP A 172 -11.26 1.58 54.42
CA ASP A 172 -11.46 0.49 53.46
C ASP A 172 -10.64 0.76 52.20
N THR A 173 -9.55 0.00 52.07
CA THR A 173 -8.94 -0.27 50.77
C THR A 173 -10.02 -0.80 49.85
N VAL A 174 -10.59 0.10 49.03
CA VAL A 174 -11.52 -0.24 47.97
C VAL A 174 -10.96 -1.46 47.24
N ASP A 175 -11.78 -2.50 47.21
CA ASP A 175 -11.50 -3.85 46.71
C ASP A 175 -11.19 -3.80 45.20
N LEU A 176 -9.98 -3.35 44.87
CA LEU A 176 -9.44 -3.20 43.50
C LEU A 176 -9.36 -4.57 42.79
N GLU A 177 -9.41 -5.65 43.55
CA GLU A 177 -9.35 -7.03 43.05
C GLU A 177 -10.66 -7.39 42.31
N ALA A 178 -11.81 -6.94 42.82
CA ALA A 178 -13.12 -7.15 42.19
C ALA A 178 -13.31 -6.33 40.89
N GLU A 179 -12.75 -5.12 40.81
CA GLU A 179 -12.78 -4.34 39.56
C GLU A 179 -11.86 -4.92 38.47
N TYR A 180 -10.72 -5.48 38.86
CA TYR A 180 -9.77 -6.11 37.93
C TYR A 180 -10.37 -7.34 37.23
N GLU A 181 -11.07 -8.20 37.97
CA GLU A 181 -11.72 -9.39 37.41
C GLU A 181 -12.84 -9.03 36.40
N LEU A 182 -13.54 -7.91 36.62
CA LEU A 182 -14.59 -7.45 35.71
C LEU A 182 -14.02 -6.83 34.42
N GLU A 183 -12.88 -6.14 34.49
CA GLU A 183 -12.18 -5.65 33.31
C GLU A 183 -11.57 -6.79 32.49
N GLU A 184 -10.99 -7.79 33.13
CA GLU A 184 -10.38 -8.94 32.45
C GLU A 184 -11.40 -9.77 31.66
N ARG A 185 -12.60 -9.99 32.21
CA ARG A 185 -13.70 -10.68 31.49
C ARG A 185 -14.17 -9.89 30.27
N LYS A 186 -14.26 -8.56 30.36
CA LYS A 186 -14.64 -7.70 29.22
C LYS A 186 -13.55 -7.67 28.14
N ALA A 187 -12.28 -7.68 28.52
CA ALA A 187 -11.17 -7.74 27.58
C ALA A 187 -11.15 -9.07 26.81
N ASN A 188 -11.34 -10.19 27.51
CA ASN A 188 -11.37 -11.53 26.90
C ASN A 188 -12.54 -11.71 25.91
N LEU A 189 -13.71 -11.13 26.21
CA LEU A 189 -14.85 -11.13 25.28
C LEU A 189 -14.59 -10.33 24.01
N LYS A 190 -13.95 -9.16 24.12
CA LYS A 190 -13.57 -8.35 22.95
C LYS A 190 -12.54 -9.08 22.09
N PHE A 191 -11.55 -9.72 22.71
CA PHE A 191 -10.56 -10.51 22.00
C PHE A 191 -11.19 -11.70 21.26
N MET A 192 -12.08 -12.46 21.91
CA MET A 192 -12.82 -13.55 21.27
C MET A 192 -13.69 -13.08 20.11
N ALA A 193 -14.35 -11.93 20.23
CA ALA A 193 -15.14 -11.35 19.14
C ALA A 193 -14.28 -10.99 17.92
N VAL A 194 -13.08 -10.45 18.14
CA VAL A 194 -12.12 -10.14 17.05
C VAL A 194 -11.62 -11.42 16.38
N VAL A 195 -11.26 -12.45 17.15
CA VAL A 195 -10.82 -13.73 16.60
C VAL A 195 -11.93 -14.37 15.75
N LEU A 196 -13.18 -14.34 16.22
CA LEU A 196 -14.33 -14.85 15.47
C LEU A 196 -14.59 -14.07 14.18
N ALA A 197 -14.40 -12.75 14.19
CA ALA A 197 -14.53 -11.91 13.00
C ALA A 197 -13.44 -12.24 11.96
N ILE A 198 -12.20 -12.44 12.40
CA ILE A 198 -11.10 -12.83 11.51
C ILE A 198 -11.38 -14.22 10.92
N ALA A 199 -11.83 -15.18 11.72
CA ALA A 199 -12.16 -16.52 11.26
C ALA A 199 -13.28 -16.52 10.20
N THR A 200 -14.34 -15.73 10.41
CA THR A 200 -15.44 -15.62 9.45
C THR A 200 -15.03 -14.92 8.15
N ILE A 201 -14.23 -13.84 8.22
CA ILE A 201 -13.68 -13.19 7.03
C ILE A 201 -12.78 -14.16 6.24
N THR A 202 -11.91 -14.90 6.92
CA THR A 202 -11.02 -15.89 6.28
C THR A 202 -11.84 -16.98 5.59
N PHE A 203 -12.89 -17.48 6.25
CA PHE A 203 -13.81 -18.47 5.67
C PHE A 203 -14.54 -17.92 4.43
N LEU A 204 -15.02 -16.68 4.47
CA LEU A 204 -15.68 -16.03 3.34
C LEU A 204 -14.73 -15.86 2.15
N ILE A 205 -13.50 -15.42 2.37
CA ILE A 205 -12.49 -15.31 1.30
C ILE A 205 -12.23 -16.68 0.68
N PHE A 206 -12.08 -17.72 1.51
CA PHE A 206 -11.84 -19.07 1.00
C PHE A 206 -13.02 -19.59 0.17
N TYR A 207 -14.26 -19.37 0.65
CA TYR A 207 -15.46 -19.86 -0.01
C TYR A 207 -15.83 -19.07 -1.28
N PHE A 208 -15.67 -17.74 -1.27
CA PHE A 208 -16.11 -16.87 -2.38
C PHE A 208 -15.01 -16.47 -3.36
N VAL A 209 -13.73 -16.54 -2.99
CA VAL A 209 -12.63 -16.16 -3.89
C VAL A 209 -11.88 -17.38 -4.38
N ILE A 210 -11.40 -18.22 -3.46
CA ILE A 210 -10.52 -19.34 -3.80
C ILE A 210 -11.29 -20.47 -4.48
N ARG A 211 -12.44 -20.88 -3.94
CA ARG A 211 -13.25 -21.97 -4.51
C ARG A 211 -13.71 -21.69 -5.96
N PRO A 212 -14.30 -20.53 -6.32
CA PRO A 212 -14.67 -20.28 -7.69
C PRO A 212 -13.46 -20.06 -8.60
N ALA A 213 -12.34 -19.50 -8.12
CA ALA A 213 -11.11 -19.40 -8.94
C ALA A 213 -10.56 -20.79 -9.32
N ILE A 214 -10.58 -21.75 -8.40
CA ILE A 214 -10.17 -23.13 -8.68
C ILE A 214 -11.17 -23.79 -9.65
N LEU A 215 -12.48 -23.67 -9.41
CA LEU A 215 -13.49 -24.25 -10.30
C LEU A 215 -13.47 -23.63 -11.70
N ASN A 216 -13.23 -22.32 -11.84
CA ASN A 216 -13.08 -21.67 -13.14
C ASN A 216 -11.77 -22.04 -13.87
N SER A 217 -10.71 -22.37 -13.13
CA SER A 217 -9.48 -22.87 -13.75
C SER A 217 -9.65 -24.26 -14.36
N PHE A 218 -10.56 -25.08 -13.83
CA PHE A 218 -10.92 -26.39 -14.38
C PHE A 218 -11.82 -26.30 -15.62
N SER A 219 -12.63 -25.25 -15.81
CA SER A 219 -13.37 -25.06 -17.07
C SER A 219 -12.45 -24.76 -18.26
N GLY A 220 -11.25 -24.18 -18.01
CA GLY A 220 -10.23 -24.01 -19.04
C GLY A 220 -9.62 -25.33 -19.53
N SER A 221 -9.53 -26.35 -18.69
CA SER A 221 -9.02 -27.67 -19.10
C SER A 221 -10.02 -28.43 -19.99
N ASN A 222 -11.32 -28.24 -19.81
CA ASN A 222 -12.33 -28.80 -20.70
C ASN A 222 -12.22 -28.18 -22.10
N GLN A 223 -11.87 -26.91 -22.22
CA GLN A 223 -11.65 -26.27 -23.51
C GLN A 223 -10.40 -26.83 -24.22
N ALA A 224 -9.32 -27.13 -23.48
CA ALA A 224 -8.13 -27.77 -24.04
C ALA A 224 -8.40 -29.23 -24.46
N GLN A 225 -9.19 -29.98 -23.70
CA GLN A 225 -9.60 -31.34 -24.06
C GLN A 225 -10.53 -31.35 -25.28
N ASN A 226 -11.53 -30.48 -25.33
CA ASN A 226 -12.40 -30.35 -26.49
C ASN A 226 -11.63 -29.92 -27.75
N ARG A 227 -10.56 -29.12 -27.61
CA ARG A 227 -9.66 -28.75 -28.72
C ARG A 227 -8.84 -29.93 -29.23
N LEU A 228 -8.34 -30.76 -28.33
CA LEU A 228 -7.61 -31.98 -28.69
C LEU A 228 -8.53 -32.99 -29.38
N GLU A 229 -9.73 -33.20 -28.85
CA GLU A 229 -10.70 -34.15 -29.39
C GLU A 229 -11.21 -33.71 -30.78
N TRP A 230 -11.40 -32.40 -30.99
CA TRP A 230 -11.71 -31.85 -32.31
C TRP A 230 -10.56 -32.01 -33.31
N LEU A 231 -9.31 -31.71 -32.90
CA LEU A 231 -8.13 -31.89 -33.76
C LEU A 231 -7.94 -33.35 -34.16
N GLU A 232 -8.15 -34.28 -33.23
CA GLU A 232 -8.05 -35.72 -33.48
C GLU A 232 -9.10 -36.18 -34.50
N GLN A 233 -10.36 -35.74 -34.37
CA GLN A 233 -11.41 -36.05 -35.33
C GLN A 233 -11.17 -35.43 -36.72
N GLU A 234 -10.67 -34.19 -36.78
CA GLU A 234 -10.45 -33.49 -38.05
C GLU A 234 -9.19 -34.01 -38.78
N ILE A 235 -8.16 -34.46 -38.05
CA ILE A 235 -7.01 -35.15 -38.63
C ILE A 235 -7.43 -36.52 -39.17
N ASP A 236 -8.22 -37.29 -38.44
CA ASP A 236 -8.69 -38.62 -38.90
C ASP A 236 -9.61 -38.53 -40.12
N SER A 237 -10.39 -37.46 -40.24
CA SER A 237 -11.27 -37.23 -41.40
C SER A 237 -10.48 -36.86 -42.65
N ARG A 238 -9.44 -36.02 -42.52
CA ARG A 238 -8.66 -35.49 -43.65
C ARG A 238 -7.39 -36.28 -43.98
N ALA A 239 -6.87 -37.10 -43.08
CA ALA A 239 -5.75 -38.00 -43.34
C ALA A 239 -6.06 -39.00 -44.47
N LYS A 240 -7.34 -39.26 -44.77
CA LYS A 240 -7.78 -40.08 -45.90
C LYS A 240 -7.66 -39.38 -47.26
N GLN A 241 -7.45 -38.08 -47.30
CA GLN A 241 -7.42 -37.26 -48.52
C GLN A 241 -5.99 -36.85 -48.96
N GLY A 242 -4.97 -37.18 -48.18
CA GLY A 242 -3.56 -37.03 -48.55
C GLY A 242 -2.81 -35.92 -47.81
N GLN A 243 -1.48 -35.96 -47.91
CA GLN A 243 -0.53 -35.18 -47.12
C GLN A 243 -0.60 -33.65 -47.35
N GLU A 244 -1.19 -33.23 -48.47
CA GLU A 244 -1.31 -31.82 -48.85
C GLU A 244 -2.43 -31.09 -48.08
N GLU A 245 -3.52 -31.80 -47.75
CA GLU A 245 -4.63 -31.30 -46.92
C GLU A 245 -4.22 -31.17 -45.44
N VAL A 246 -3.36 -32.06 -44.96
CA VAL A 246 -2.84 -32.03 -43.57
C VAL A 246 -1.92 -30.82 -43.36
N ASN A 247 -1.13 -30.45 -44.37
CA ASN A 247 -0.28 -29.25 -44.31
C ASN A 247 -1.11 -27.96 -44.34
N LYS A 248 -2.20 -27.92 -45.13
CA LYS A 248 -3.17 -26.82 -45.08
C LYS A 248 -3.85 -26.70 -43.72
N LEU A 249 -4.19 -27.82 -43.07
CA LEU A 249 -4.80 -27.81 -41.74
C LEU A 249 -3.87 -27.24 -40.68
N LEU A 250 -2.56 -27.51 -40.78
CA LEU A 250 -1.53 -26.92 -39.91
C LEU A 250 -1.33 -25.42 -40.14
N GLU A 251 -1.47 -24.96 -41.39
CA GLU A 251 -1.41 -23.55 -41.75
C GLU A 251 -2.67 -22.78 -41.30
N ASP A 252 -3.85 -23.39 -41.45
CA ASP A 252 -5.12 -22.88 -40.92
C ASP A 252 -5.09 -22.84 -39.38
N TYR A 253 -4.55 -23.86 -38.71
CA TYR A 253 -4.42 -23.89 -37.25
C TYR A 253 -3.51 -22.78 -36.70
N ASN A 254 -2.41 -22.46 -37.40
CA ASN A 254 -1.49 -21.40 -37.01
C ASN A 254 -2.03 -19.98 -37.34
N SER A 255 -2.95 -19.86 -38.30
CA SER A 255 -3.56 -18.58 -38.68
C SER A 255 -4.87 -18.28 -37.95
N TYR A 256 -5.54 -19.28 -37.39
CA TYR A 256 -6.80 -19.11 -36.66
C TYR A 256 -6.57 -18.67 -35.20
N ASN A 257 -6.42 -17.36 -35.00
CA ASN A 257 -6.68 -16.73 -33.71
C ASN A 257 -8.19 -16.88 -33.41
N PHE A 258 -8.54 -17.71 -32.43
CA PHE A 258 -9.89 -17.75 -31.84
C PHE A 258 -10.17 -16.44 -31.08
N SER A 259 -10.41 -15.39 -31.85
CA SER A 259 -10.93 -14.11 -31.43
C SER A 259 -12.32 -13.96 -32.04
N ASP A 260 -13.25 -14.83 -31.67
CA ASP A 260 -14.70 -14.53 -31.65
C ASP A 260 -15.49 -15.76 -31.18
N SER A 261 -15.88 -15.73 -29.91
CA SER A 261 -17.08 -16.39 -29.39
C SER A 261 -17.52 -15.64 -28.13
N GLN A 262 -17.74 -14.34 -28.29
CA GLN A 262 -18.75 -13.61 -27.55
C GLN A 262 -19.91 -13.38 -28.52
N GLU A 263 -20.83 -14.34 -28.62
CA GLU A 263 -22.22 -14.05 -28.99
C GLU A 263 -23.09 -15.27 -28.67
N THR A 264 -23.47 -15.38 -27.40
CA THR A 264 -24.77 -15.98 -27.03
C THR A 264 -25.42 -15.11 -25.97
N SER A 265 -26.28 -14.21 -26.45
CA SER A 265 -27.68 -14.10 -26.02
C SER A 265 -28.01 -14.41 -24.56
N GLY A 266 -28.48 -13.37 -23.86
CA GLY A 266 -29.31 -13.48 -22.67
C GLY A 266 -30.05 -12.17 -22.47
N GLU A 267 -31.33 -12.18 -22.84
CA GLU A 267 -32.36 -11.17 -22.55
C GLU A 267 -32.39 -10.71 -21.09
#